data_AF-A0A8J4SJV2-F1
#
_entry.id   AF-A0A8J4SJV2-F1
#
_cell.length_a   1.000
_cell.length_b   1.000
_cell.length_c   1.000
_cell.angle_alpha   90.00
_cell.angle_beta   90.00
_cell.angle_gamma   90.00
#
_symmetry.space_group_name_H-M   'P 1'
#
loop_
_entity.id
_entity.type
_entity.pdbx_description
1 polymer ?
#
loop_
_entity_poly.entity_id
_entity_poly.type
_entity_poly.pdbx_seq_one_letter_code
_entity_poly.pdbx_strand_id
1 'polypeptide(L)'
;SNPKSSIIRLIGGTDNSGLVQIQRPDTNEWGTICADGFEINVARTLCRMLCTSSDNLQYAYPVLYKYGHVDDSVPIHLSRLSCPVDATDLNQCSLGGGWGAVGFCTHVMDVGLQCGPQQTMNSTTVYTPELVCEHAQARIRYDKKYNQDLNTSMIKLIGDTPISCQFKVLETEAFIEAIVPLEGCGGSLLLVSI
;
A
#
# COMPACT_ATOMS: atom_id res chain seq x y z
N SER A 1 -8.07 -33.71 -1.17
CA SER A 1 -7.62 -33.13 0.11
C SER A 1 -6.81 -31.88 -0.17
N ASN A 2 -7.31 -30.71 0.22
CA ASN A 2 -6.59 -29.58 0.85
C ASN A 2 -7.52 -28.34 0.81
N PRO A 3 -8.33 -28.06 1.85
CA PRO A 3 -8.87 -26.72 1.97
C PRO A 3 -7.68 -25.83 2.33
N LYS A 4 -7.22 -24.99 1.40
CA LYS A 4 -6.25 -23.94 1.74
C LYS A 4 -6.88 -23.11 2.86
N SER A 5 -6.46 -23.34 4.10
CA SER A 5 -6.73 -22.43 5.20
C SER A 5 -6.08 -21.11 4.83
N SER A 6 -6.87 -20.13 4.39
CA SER A 6 -6.33 -18.81 4.03
C SER A 6 -5.81 -18.15 5.29
N ILE A 7 -4.50 -17.93 5.38
CA ILE A 7 -3.86 -17.22 6.49
C ILE A 7 -4.13 -15.72 6.47
N ILE A 8 -4.93 -15.23 5.51
CA ILE A 8 -5.31 -13.83 5.36
C ILE A 8 -6.81 -13.71 5.09
N ARG A 9 -7.43 -12.65 5.63
CA ARG A 9 -8.81 -12.26 5.36
C ARG A 9 -9.00 -10.74 5.36
N LEU A 10 -10.08 -10.29 4.74
CA LEU A 10 -10.54 -8.90 4.79
C LEU A 10 -11.77 -8.80 5.71
N ILE A 11 -11.82 -7.76 6.54
CA ILE A 11 -12.99 -7.46 7.40
C ILE A 11 -13.46 -6.02 7.20
N GLY A 12 -14.72 -5.74 7.55
CA GLY A 12 -15.27 -4.38 7.50
C GLY A 12 -15.50 -3.81 6.09
N GLY A 13 -15.49 -4.65 5.06
CA GLY A 13 -15.71 -4.24 3.67
C GLY A 13 -16.37 -5.31 2.81
N THR A 14 -15.83 -5.54 1.61
CA THR A 14 -16.30 -6.50 0.60
C THR A 14 -15.29 -7.64 0.43
N ASP A 15 -15.60 -8.61 -0.43
CA ASP A 15 -14.69 -9.74 -0.75
C ASP A 15 -13.32 -9.28 -1.29
N ASN A 16 -13.26 -8.08 -1.88
CA ASN A 16 -12.04 -7.55 -2.48
C ASN A 16 -11.53 -6.29 -1.77
N SER A 17 -12.17 -5.87 -0.68
CA SER A 17 -11.68 -4.69 0.05
C SER A 17 -12.04 -4.71 1.52
N GLY A 18 -11.12 -4.32 2.39
CA GLY A 18 -11.35 -4.39 3.84
C GLY A 18 -10.08 -4.21 4.64
N LEU A 19 -10.21 -4.15 5.96
CA LEU A 19 -9.08 -4.20 6.88
C LEU A 19 -8.42 -5.58 6.80
N VAL A 20 -7.10 -5.62 6.72
CA VAL A 20 -6.36 -6.88 6.61
C VAL A 20 -6.21 -7.52 7.99
N GLN A 21 -6.66 -8.77 8.10
CA GLN A 21 -6.26 -9.64 9.19
C GLN A 21 -5.44 -10.81 8.66
N ILE A 22 -4.38 -11.13 9.39
CA ILE A 22 -3.48 -12.24 9.12
C ILE A 22 -3.49 -13.20 10.31
N GLN A 23 -3.51 -14.50 10.03
CA GLN A 23 -3.47 -15.55 11.02
C GLN A 23 -2.02 -15.96 11.27
N ARG A 24 -1.61 -15.93 12.52
CA ARG A 24 -0.29 -16.34 12.97
C ARG A 24 -0.19 -17.89 12.93
N PRO A 25 0.76 -18.49 12.17
CA PRO A 25 0.77 -19.94 11.91
C PRO A 25 0.97 -20.85 13.13
N ASP A 26 1.71 -20.38 14.13
CA ASP A 26 2.01 -21.15 15.36
C ASP A 26 0.86 -21.12 16.38
N THR A 27 0.08 -20.03 16.43
CA THR A 27 -1.00 -19.85 17.42
C THR A 27 -2.41 -19.91 16.83
N ASN A 28 -2.55 -19.84 15.51
CA ASN A 28 -3.82 -19.65 14.80
C ASN A 28 -4.57 -18.36 15.21
N GLU A 29 -3.88 -17.41 15.83
CA GLU A 29 -4.45 -16.15 16.28
C GLU A 29 -4.50 -15.12 15.15
N TRP A 30 -5.64 -14.44 15.01
CA TRP A 30 -5.80 -13.35 14.05
C TRP A 30 -5.25 -12.05 14.61
N GLY A 31 -4.53 -11.31 13.76
CA GLY A 31 -4.03 -9.98 14.07
C GLY A 31 -3.96 -9.11 12.82
N THR A 32 -3.57 -7.85 12.99
CA THR A 32 -3.50 -6.86 11.90
C THR A 32 -2.07 -6.66 11.40
N ILE A 33 -1.92 -5.86 10.35
CA ILE A 33 -0.62 -5.47 9.77
C ILE A 33 -0.48 -3.96 9.88
N CYS A 34 0.65 -3.50 10.40
CA CYS A 34 0.96 -2.08 10.52
C CYS A 34 1.43 -1.48 9.18
N ALA A 35 1.07 -0.22 8.94
CA ALA A 35 1.49 0.55 7.78
C ALA A 35 2.96 0.98 7.76
N ASP A 36 3.68 0.84 8.89
CA ASP A 36 5.12 1.12 8.94
C ASP A 36 5.86 0.22 7.94
N GLY A 37 6.51 0.85 6.95
CA GLY A 37 7.19 0.16 5.86
C GLY A 37 6.29 -0.70 4.97
N PHE A 38 4.97 -0.47 4.92
CA PHE A 38 4.07 -1.24 4.06
C PHE A 38 4.18 -0.79 2.60
N GLU A 39 4.67 -1.67 1.73
CA GLU A 39 4.96 -1.37 0.32
C GLU A 39 3.86 -1.86 -0.64
N ILE A 40 3.79 -1.25 -1.83
CA ILE A 40 2.81 -1.62 -2.87
C ILE A 40 2.92 -3.08 -3.33
N ASN A 41 4.11 -3.66 -3.31
CA ASN A 41 4.30 -5.07 -3.67
C ASN A 41 3.73 -6.00 -2.60
N VAL A 42 3.71 -5.57 -1.33
CA VAL A 42 3.01 -6.29 -0.26
C VAL A 42 1.50 -6.27 -0.55
N ALA A 43 0.93 -5.11 -0.86
CA ALA A 43 -0.48 -4.99 -1.23
C ALA A 43 -0.84 -5.95 -2.39
N ARG A 44 -0.02 -5.97 -3.45
CA ARG A 44 -0.20 -6.88 -4.59
C ARG A 44 -0.11 -8.35 -4.19
N THR A 45 0.87 -8.71 -3.36
CA THR A 45 1.05 -10.09 -2.87
C THR A 45 -0.16 -10.53 -2.06
N LEU A 46 -0.60 -9.72 -1.10
CA LEU A 46 -1.76 -10.02 -0.26
C LEU A 46 -3.05 -10.13 -1.09
N CYS A 47 -3.24 -9.24 -2.06
CA CYS A 47 -4.37 -9.33 -2.98
C CYS A 47 -4.32 -10.61 -3.86
N ARG A 48 -3.13 -11.07 -4.30
CA ARG A 48 -2.98 -12.37 -4.99
C ARG A 48 -3.32 -13.55 -4.08
N MET A 49 -2.99 -13.47 -2.80
CA MET A 49 -3.34 -14.50 -1.81
C MET A 49 -4.86 -14.56 -1.53
N LEU A 50 -5.53 -13.40 -1.59
CA LEU A 50 -6.98 -13.27 -1.37
C LEU A 50 -7.82 -13.66 -2.60
N CYS A 51 -7.32 -13.40 -3.82
CA CYS A 51 -8.05 -13.68 -5.05
C CYS A 51 -7.73 -15.08 -5.60
N THR A 52 -8.76 -15.95 -5.70
CA THR A 52 -8.64 -17.30 -6.27
C THR A 52 -8.55 -17.34 -7.80
N SER A 53 -8.77 -16.21 -8.49
CA SER A 53 -8.54 -16.08 -9.94
C SER A 53 -7.35 -15.16 -10.20
N SER A 54 -6.21 -15.77 -10.53
CA SER A 54 -4.91 -15.15 -10.82
C SER A 54 -4.92 -14.13 -11.97
N ASP A 55 -5.99 -14.08 -12.77
CA ASP A 55 -5.98 -13.37 -14.06
C ASP A 55 -6.55 -11.94 -13.99
N ASN A 56 -6.99 -11.51 -12.80
CA ASN A 56 -7.75 -10.28 -12.62
C ASN A 56 -7.21 -9.39 -11.49
N LEU A 57 -5.93 -9.46 -11.13
CA LEU A 57 -5.35 -8.50 -10.19
C LEU A 57 -4.59 -7.39 -10.92
N GLN A 58 -5.28 -6.29 -11.25
CA GLN A 58 -4.66 -5.18 -11.99
C GLN A 58 -4.40 -3.95 -11.12
N TYR A 59 -5.12 -3.76 -10.00
CA TYR A 59 -4.73 -2.80 -8.97
C TYR A 59 -4.81 -3.42 -7.57
N ALA A 60 -3.88 -2.97 -6.72
CA ALA A 60 -3.82 -3.26 -5.30
C ALA A 60 -3.23 -2.02 -4.62
N TYR A 61 -3.94 -1.40 -3.69
CA TYR A 61 -3.41 -0.30 -2.89
C TYR A 61 -3.83 -0.44 -1.42
N PRO A 62 -2.92 -0.13 -0.48
CA PRO A 62 -3.26 -0.03 0.92
C PRO A 62 -4.13 1.19 1.19
N VAL A 63 -4.93 1.12 2.24
CA VAL A 63 -5.69 2.25 2.77
C VAL A 63 -5.68 2.22 4.28
N LEU A 64 -5.79 3.39 4.90
CA LEU A 64 -5.91 3.55 6.34
C LEU A 64 -7.27 4.15 6.69
N TYR A 65 -7.77 3.89 7.90
CA TYR A 65 -8.98 4.52 8.47
C TYR A 65 -10.31 4.29 7.72
N LYS A 66 -10.33 3.47 6.66
CA LYS A 66 -11.50 3.30 5.79
C LYS A 66 -12.47 2.20 6.22
N TYR A 67 -11.97 1.11 6.79
CA TYR A 67 -12.74 -0.12 7.06
C TYR A 67 -13.04 -0.34 8.54
N GLY A 68 -13.02 0.74 9.33
CA GLY A 68 -13.14 0.70 10.78
C GLY A 68 -11.84 0.27 11.46
N HIS A 69 -11.95 -0.07 12.75
CA HIS A 69 -10.84 -0.52 13.59
C HIS A 69 -11.20 -1.84 14.26
N VAL A 70 -10.18 -2.63 14.57
CA VAL A 70 -10.31 -3.78 15.47
C VAL A 70 -10.33 -3.33 16.92
N ASP A 71 -10.72 -4.23 17.82
CA ASP A 71 -10.58 -4.04 19.26
C ASP A 71 -9.09 -3.99 19.65
N ASP A 72 -8.75 -3.18 20.66
CA ASP A 72 -7.37 -2.99 21.14
C ASP A 72 -6.72 -4.29 21.69
N SER A 73 -7.51 -5.33 21.95
CA SER A 73 -7.01 -6.66 22.32
C SER A 73 -6.50 -7.48 21.14
N VAL A 74 -6.80 -7.09 19.90
CA VAL A 74 -6.31 -7.80 18.70
C VAL A 74 -4.83 -7.46 18.50
N PRO A 75 -3.93 -8.45 18.35
CA PRO A 75 -2.51 -8.15 18.18
C PRO A 75 -2.23 -7.54 16.81
N ILE A 76 -1.22 -6.67 16.74
CA ILE A 76 -0.58 -6.27 15.48
C ILE A 76 0.56 -7.25 15.22
N HIS A 77 0.42 -8.10 14.21
CA HIS A 77 1.34 -9.23 14.00
C HIS A 77 2.60 -8.87 13.23
N LEU A 78 2.47 -7.99 12.23
CA LEU A 78 3.55 -7.73 11.28
C LEU A 78 3.67 -6.23 10.97
N SER A 79 4.90 -5.82 10.67
CA SER A 79 5.26 -4.49 10.17
C SER A 79 6.45 -4.63 9.22
N ARG A 80 6.72 -3.60 8.41
CA ARG A 80 7.87 -3.53 7.50
C ARG A 80 8.00 -4.74 6.58
N LEU A 81 6.86 -5.18 6.06
CA LEU A 81 6.80 -6.23 5.06
C LEU A 81 7.41 -5.70 3.76
N SER A 82 8.21 -6.52 3.10
CA SER A 82 8.70 -6.22 1.76
C SER A 82 8.66 -7.46 0.89
N CYS A 83 8.08 -7.33 -0.29
CA CYS A 83 7.83 -8.43 -1.21
C CYS A 83 8.45 -8.13 -2.59
N PRO A 84 9.02 -9.14 -3.26
CA PRO A 84 9.30 -9.08 -4.69
C PRO A 84 8.04 -8.73 -5.50
N VAL A 85 8.23 -8.12 -6.67
CA VAL A 85 7.12 -7.68 -7.56
C VAL A 85 6.20 -8.84 -7.98
N ASP A 86 6.76 -10.02 -8.11
CA ASP A 86 6.12 -11.26 -8.56
C ASP A 86 5.73 -12.21 -7.41
N ALA A 87 5.91 -11.80 -6.15
CA ALA A 87 5.50 -12.62 -5.01
C ALA A 87 4.00 -12.90 -5.04
N THR A 88 3.65 -14.17 -4.82
CA THR A 88 2.27 -14.69 -4.80
C THR A 88 1.86 -15.15 -3.40
N ASP A 89 2.82 -15.23 -2.49
CA ASP A 89 2.64 -15.70 -1.12
C ASP A 89 3.61 -14.99 -0.17
N LEU A 90 3.19 -14.74 1.07
CA LEU A 90 4.01 -14.10 2.09
C LEU A 90 5.30 -14.85 2.44
N ASN A 91 5.38 -16.16 2.17
CA ASN A 91 6.62 -16.93 2.35
C ASN A 91 7.75 -16.49 1.39
N GLN A 92 7.41 -15.74 0.32
CA GLN A 92 8.37 -15.15 -0.60
C GLN A 92 8.79 -13.73 -0.19
N CYS A 93 8.20 -13.19 0.87
CA CYS A 93 8.44 -11.84 1.36
C CYS A 93 9.36 -11.84 2.58
N SER A 94 10.02 -10.72 2.80
CA SER A 94 10.59 -10.38 4.10
C SER A 94 9.47 -10.01 5.07
N LEU A 95 9.44 -10.66 6.23
CA LEU A 95 8.48 -10.37 7.30
C LEU A 95 8.99 -9.29 8.29
N GLY A 96 9.94 -8.46 7.85
CA GLY A 96 10.57 -7.45 8.69
C GLY A 96 11.29 -8.07 9.89
N GLY A 97 10.89 -7.67 11.10
CA GLY A 97 11.40 -8.27 12.35
C GLY A 97 10.80 -9.65 12.68
N GLY A 98 9.81 -10.11 11.93
CA GLY A 98 9.05 -11.33 12.19
C GLY A 98 7.78 -11.11 13.00
N TRP A 99 7.09 -12.21 13.31
CA TRP A 99 5.80 -12.21 14.01
C TRP A 99 5.90 -11.58 15.41
N GLY A 100 5.05 -10.58 15.67
CA GLY A 100 4.99 -9.85 16.94
C GLY A 100 6.14 -8.86 17.16
N ALA A 101 7.13 -8.81 16.26
CA ALA A 101 8.22 -7.83 16.31
C ALA A 101 7.77 -6.51 15.65
N VAL A 102 6.81 -5.85 16.30
CA VAL A 102 6.19 -4.61 15.82
C VAL A 102 6.56 -3.46 16.76
N GLY A 103 7.22 -2.43 16.23
CA GLY A 103 7.66 -1.25 16.99
C GLY A 103 6.78 -0.03 16.73
N PHE A 104 6.34 0.65 17.79
CA PHE A 104 5.61 1.93 17.75
C PHE A 104 4.29 1.92 16.96
N CYS A 105 3.71 0.75 16.66
CA CYS A 105 2.42 0.65 16.00
C CYS A 105 1.23 0.62 16.96
N THR A 106 0.15 1.25 16.53
CA THR A 106 -1.18 1.18 17.16
C THR A 106 -2.22 0.94 16.06
N HIS A 107 -3.45 0.57 16.42
CA HIS A 107 -4.53 0.23 15.48
C HIS A 107 -4.98 1.36 14.54
N VAL A 108 -4.49 2.58 14.78
CA VAL A 108 -4.66 3.69 13.82
C VAL A 108 -3.86 3.44 12.53
N MET A 109 -2.81 2.62 12.60
CA MET A 109 -1.95 2.29 11.47
C MET A 109 -2.24 0.92 10.86
N ASP A 110 -3.37 0.30 11.22
CA ASP A 110 -3.77 -0.96 10.62
C ASP A 110 -4.12 -0.79 9.15
N VAL A 111 -3.51 -1.62 8.31
CA VAL A 111 -3.65 -1.55 6.86
C VAL A 111 -4.93 -2.24 6.41
N GLY A 112 -5.75 -1.52 5.65
CA GLY A 112 -6.75 -2.10 4.76
C GLY A 112 -6.23 -2.25 3.34
N LEU A 113 -6.89 -3.07 2.54
CA LEU A 113 -6.59 -3.28 1.13
C LEU A 113 -7.81 -3.05 0.26
N GLN A 114 -7.56 -2.61 -0.97
CA GLN A 114 -8.49 -2.69 -2.09
C GLN A 114 -7.83 -3.46 -3.23
N CYS A 115 -8.46 -4.55 -3.63
CA CYS A 115 -8.07 -5.45 -4.71
C CYS A 115 -9.11 -5.37 -5.85
N GLY A 116 -8.72 -5.60 -7.11
CA GLY A 116 -9.73 -5.75 -8.15
C GLY A 116 -9.20 -6.02 -9.57
N PRO A 117 -10.09 -6.52 -10.47
CA PRO A 117 -9.87 -6.56 -11.92
C PRO A 117 -9.67 -5.16 -12.47
N GLN A 118 -9.08 -5.02 -13.67
CA GLN A 118 -9.37 -3.81 -14.45
C GLN A 118 -10.89 -3.73 -14.46
N GLN A 119 -11.45 -2.66 -13.90
CA GLN A 119 -12.70 -2.22 -14.49
C GLN A 119 -12.35 -2.07 -15.96
N THR A 120 -13.05 -2.80 -16.85
CA THR A 120 -13.18 -2.34 -18.23
C THR A 120 -13.57 -0.90 -18.06
N MET A 121 -12.63 0.01 -18.32
CA MET A 121 -12.87 1.42 -18.17
C MET A 121 -13.91 1.76 -19.23
N ASN A 122 -15.18 1.62 -18.87
CA ASN A 122 -16.21 2.46 -19.42
C ASN A 122 -15.87 3.85 -18.89
N SER A 123 -14.90 4.47 -19.57
CA SER A 123 -14.43 5.85 -19.44
C SER A 123 -14.73 6.48 -18.09
N THR A 124 -14.04 6.03 -17.03
CA THR A 124 -13.68 6.94 -15.95
C THR A 124 -12.18 6.80 -15.78
N THR A 125 -11.48 7.71 -16.45
CA THR A 125 -10.03 7.97 -16.40
C THR A 125 -9.31 7.30 -15.23
N VAL A 126 -8.36 6.39 -15.49
CA VAL A 126 -7.18 6.27 -14.60
C VAL A 126 -6.68 7.70 -14.48
N TYR A 127 -6.86 8.33 -13.33
CA TYR A 127 -6.33 9.67 -13.14
C TYR A 127 -4.82 9.52 -13.04
N THR A 128 -4.15 9.69 -14.19
CA THR A 128 -2.72 9.90 -14.24
C THR A 128 -2.46 11.24 -13.56
N PRO A 129 -1.64 11.28 -12.49
CA PRO A 129 -1.27 12.55 -11.89
C PRO A 129 -0.63 13.44 -12.95
N GLU A 130 -0.89 14.74 -12.86
CA GLU A 130 -0.33 15.70 -13.79
C GLU A 130 1.17 15.84 -13.51
N LEU A 131 2.00 15.43 -14.47
CA LEU A 131 3.46 15.58 -14.41
C LEU A 131 3.86 16.78 -15.26
N VAL A 132 4.44 17.79 -14.61
CA VAL A 132 5.01 18.97 -15.28
C VAL A 132 6.50 19.04 -14.95
N CYS A 133 7.34 19.08 -15.98
CA CYS A 133 8.77 19.33 -15.83
C CYS A 133 9.03 20.84 -16.00
N GLU A 134 9.43 21.51 -14.92
CA GLU A 134 9.77 22.93 -14.90
C GLU A 134 11.26 23.11 -14.61
N HIS A 135 12.05 23.33 -15.66
CA HIS A 135 13.51 23.54 -15.58
C HIS A 135 14.24 22.44 -14.80
N ALA A 136 14.51 22.66 -13.52
CA ALA A 136 15.26 21.77 -12.65
C ALA A 136 14.37 20.92 -11.72
N GLN A 137 13.05 20.93 -11.91
CA GLN A 137 12.11 20.21 -11.04
C GLN A 137 11.04 19.46 -11.85
N ALA A 138 10.68 18.27 -11.40
CA ALA A 138 9.47 17.57 -11.79
C ALA A 138 8.40 17.78 -10.72
N ARG A 139 7.23 18.29 -11.12
CA ARG A 139 6.05 18.46 -10.29
C ARG A 139 5.03 17.41 -10.65
N ILE A 140 4.62 16.60 -9.68
CA ILE A 140 3.62 15.55 -9.85
C ILE A 140 2.43 15.92 -8.98
N ARG A 141 1.28 16.20 -9.59
CA ARG A 141 0.06 16.62 -8.90
C ARG A 141 -0.99 15.52 -8.88
N TYR A 142 -1.43 15.18 -7.67
CA TYR A 142 -2.51 14.25 -7.38
C TYR A 142 -3.73 15.03 -6.90
N ASP A 143 -4.83 14.99 -7.65
CA ASP A 143 -6.07 15.67 -7.29
C ASP A 143 -6.89 14.83 -6.30
N LYS A 144 -7.18 15.41 -5.12
CA LYS A 144 -7.90 14.74 -4.03
C LYS A 144 -9.35 14.44 -4.38
N LYS A 145 -9.92 15.04 -5.44
CA LYS A 145 -11.25 14.66 -5.91
C LYS A 145 -11.32 13.20 -6.38
N TYR A 146 -10.20 12.60 -6.77
CA TYR A 146 -10.11 11.20 -7.16
C TYR A 146 -9.64 10.27 -6.03
N ASN A 147 -9.01 10.83 -4.99
CA ASN A 147 -8.61 10.11 -3.79
C ASN A 147 -8.67 11.05 -2.58
N GLN A 148 -9.83 11.09 -1.91
CA GLN A 148 -10.10 12.05 -0.83
C GLN A 148 -9.25 11.78 0.42
N ASP A 149 -8.80 10.54 0.61
CA ASP A 149 -8.01 10.12 1.76
C ASP A 149 -6.50 10.39 1.56
N LEU A 150 -6.11 10.82 0.36
CA LEU A 150 -4.72 11.10 0.02
C LEU A 150 -4.15 12.18 0.94
N ASN A 151 -3.01 11.88 1.57
CA ASN A 151 -2.25 12.79 2.40
C ASN A 151 -0.74 12.69 2.10
N THR A 152 0.04 13.65 2.61
CA THR A 152 1.50 13.71 2.38
C THR A 152 2.25 12.44 2.74
N SER A 153 1.79 11.68 3.75
CA SER A 153 2.46 10.43 4.19
C SER A 153 2.31 9.28 3.19
N MET A 154 1.35 9.41 2.27
CA MET A 154 1.06 8.43 1.21
C MET A 154 1.93 8.63 -0.03
N ILE A 155 2.68 9.74 -0.14
CA ILE A 155 3.52 10.01 -1.31
C ILE A 155 4.95 9.58 -1.02
N LYS A 156 5.46 8.63 -1.81
CA LYS A 156 6.86 8.18 -1.73
C LYS A 156 7.51 8.07 -3.11
N LEU A 157 8.80 8.36 -3.14
CA LEU A 157 9.67 8.01 -4.27
C LEU A 157 10.08 6.56 -4.13
N ILE A 158 9.91 5.77 -5.20
CA ILE A 158 10.40 4.40 -5.29
C ILE A 158 11.66 4.37 -6.15
N GLY A 159 12.72 3.78 -5.61
CA GLY A 159 14.02 3.58 -6.26
C GLY A 159 15.19 3.95 -5.35
N ASP A 160 16.42 3.78 -5.85
CA ASP A 160 17.63 4.25 -5.18
C ASP A 160 17.68 5.78 -5.23
N THR A 161 17.02 6.44 -4.27
CA THR A 161 17.07 7.89 -4.12
C THR A 161 18.40 8.30 -3.51
N PRO A 162 19.25 9.07 -4.22
CA PRO A 162 20.50 9.57 -3.66
C PRO A 162 20.23 10.42 -2.42
N ILE A 163 21.19 10.52 -1.49
CA ILE A 163 21.06 11.38 -0.29
C ILE A 163 20.85 12.86 -0.68
N SER A 164 21.34 13.27 -1.86
CA SER A 164 21.10 14.59 -2.44
C SER A 164 19.66 14.81 -2.93
N CYS A 165 18.84 13.76 -3.04
CA CYS A 165 17.47 13.82 -3.51
C CYS A 165 16.51 14.25 -2.41
N GLN A 166 16.37 15.56 -2.24
CA GLN A 166 15.42 16.14 -1.29
C GLN A 166 14.17 16.60 -2.03
N PHE A 167 13.23 15.68 -2.28
CA PHE A 167 11.92 16.03 -2.81
C PHE A 167 11.02 16.61 -1.71
N LYS A 168 10.07 17.44 -2.12
CA LYS A 168 9.10 18.09 -1.23
C LYS A 168 7.70 17.64 -1.59
N VAL A 169 6.82 17.56 -0.60
CA VAL A 169 5.40 17.27 -0.81
C VAL A 169 4.60 18.42 -0.22
N LEU A 170 3.75 19.02 -1.04
CA LEU A 170 2.81 20.07 -0.66
C LEU A 170 1.40 19.48 -0.63
N GLU A 171 0.62 19.82 0.39
CA GLU A 171 -0.74 19.34 0.56
C GLU A 171 -1.71 20.50 0.71
N THR A 172 -2.83 20.41 0.01
CA THR A 172 -3.96 21.34 0.08
C THR A 172 -5.26 20.53 0.25
N GLU A 173 -6.38 21.22 0.42
CA GLU A 173 -7.71 20.59 0.43
C GLU A 173 -8.06 19.94 -0.93
N ALA A 174 -7.50 20.45 -2.04
CA ALA A 174 -7.86 20.02 -3.39
C ALA A 174 -6.85 19.03 -4.00
N PHE A 175 -5.58 19.07 -3.60
CA PHE A 175 -4.54 18.24 -4.23
C PHE A 175 -3.32 18.06 -3.34
N ILE A 176 -2.49 17.09 -3.71
CA ILE A 176 -1.12 16.92 -3.25
C ILE A 176 -0.16 17.11 -4.42
N GLU A 177 0.92 17.84 -4.22
CA GLU A 177 1.95 18.06 -5.23
C GLU A 177 3.31 17.62 -4.70
N ALA A 178 3.93 16.66 -5.39
CA ALA A 178 5.31 16.26 -5.14
C ALA A 178 6.25 17.05 -6.06
N ILE A 179 7.26 17.69 -5.49
CA ILE A 179 8.27 18.47 -6.19
C ILE A 179 9.60 17.75 -6.07
N VAL A 180 10.06 17.15 -7.16
CA VAL A 180 11.28 16.36 -7.24
C VAL A 180 12.36 17.17 -7.96
N PRO A 181 13.47 17.55 -7.31
CA PRO A 181 14.57 18.21 -7.99
C PRO A 181 15.26 17.24 -8.96
N LEU A 182 15.35 17.59 -10.24
CA LEU A 182 15.98 16.76 -11.27
C LEU A 182 17.48 16.60 -11.01
N GLU A 183 18.13 17.70 -10.59
CA GLU A 183 19.48 17.64 -10.04
C GLU A 183 19.44 17.02 -8.65
N GLY A 184 20.22 15.96 -8.44
CA GLY A 184 20.32 15.26 -7.15
C GLY A 184 19.39 14.06 -6.98
N CYS A 185 18.26 13.98 -7.71
CA CYS A 185 17.39 12.80 -7.72
C CYS A 185 17.61 11.86 -8.91
N GLY A 186 18.10 12.36 -10.04
CA GLY A 186 18.24 11.56 -11.27
C GLY A 186 16.91 11.30 -11.97
N GLY A 187 16.97 10.88 -13.24
CA GLY A 187 15.81 10.84 -14.15
C GLY A 187 15.00 9.54 -14.19
N SER A 188 15.27 8.57 -13.31
CA SER A 188 14.66 7.21 -13.40
C SER A 188 13.80 6.82 -12.20
N LEU A 189 13.42 7.77 -11.35
CA LEU A 189 12.59 7.50 -10.17
C LEU A 189 11.11 7.36 -10.53
N LEU A 190 10.44 6.41 -9.89
CA LEU A 190 8.99 6.20 -10.03
C LEU A 190 8.29 6.80 -8.81
N LEU A 191 7.29 7.64 -9.05
CA LEU A 191 6.49 8.28 -8.01
C LEU A 191 5.15 7.56 -7.90
N VAL A 192 4.82 7.07 -6.70
CA VAL A 192 3.56 6.37 -6.45
C VAL A 192 2.85 6.95 -5.23
N SER A 193 1.52 6.97 -5.28
CA SER A 193 0.69 7.08 -4.08
C SER A 193 0.53 5.69 -3.47
N ILE A 194 0.86 5.55 -2.19
CA ILE A 194 0.71 4.33 -1.39
C ILE A 194 -0.66 4.35 -0.73
#